data_AF-A0A3D2Z1L8-F1
#
_entry.id   AF-A0A3D2Z1L8-F1
#
_cell.length_a   1.000
_cell.length_b   1.000
_cell.length_c   1.000
_cell.angle_alpha   90.00
_cell.angle_beta   90.00
_cell.angle_gamma   90.00
#
_symmetry.space_group_name_H-M   'P 1'
#
loop_
_entity.id
_entity.type
_entity.pdbx_description
1 polymer ?
#
loop_
_entity_poly.entity_id
_entity_poly.type
_entity_poly.pdbx_seq_one_letter_code
_entity_poly.pdbx_strand_id
1 'polypeptide(L)' 'MTDFLRLRNMLFFAHHGLLPEEARLGQRFEVDVELRLSLSAAGLGDDPASTVDYARLYKIVEDAVTAGPRL' A
#
# COMPACT_ATOMS: atom_id res chain seq x y z
N MET A 1 15.47 -15.89 -5.76
CA MET A 1 14.64 -14.70 -6.06
C MET A 1 14.89 -13.67 -4.96
N THR A 2 15.55 -12.57 -5.27
CA THR A 2 15.99 -11.54 -4.29
C THR A 2 15.35 -10.17 -4.52
N ASP A 3 14.60 -10.02 -5.61
CA ASP A 3 14.03 -8.74 -6.02
C ASP A 3 12.82 -8.38 -5.14
N PHE A 4 12.67 -7.07 -4.89
CA PHE A 4 11.53 -6.52 -4.16
C PHE A 4 11.14 -5.15 -4.70
N LEU A 5 9.84 -4.86 -4.62
CA LEU A 5 9.29 -3.51 -4.80
C LEU A 5 8.80 -3.02 -3.44
N ARG A 6 9.21 -1.80 -3.06
CA ARG A 6 8.85 -1.20 -1.77
C ARG A 6 8.19 0.16 -1.97
N LEU A 7 7.04 0.34 -1.34
CA LEU A 7 6.45 1.65 -1.08
C LEU A 7 6.59 1.93 0.42
N ARG A 8 7.20 3.06 0.77
CA ARG A 8 7.50 3.42 2.15
C ARG A 8 6.88 4.74 2.54
N ASN A 9 6.63 4.89 3.84
CA ASN A 9 6.15 6.11 4.48
C ASN A 9 4.85 6.62 3.84
N MET A 10 3.97 5.71 3.42
CA MET A 10 2.67 6.11 2.88
C MET A 10 1.78 6.56 4.02
N LEU A 11 1.33 7.81 3.98
CA LEU A 11 0.50 8.40 5.04
C LEU A 11 -0.96 8.47 4.61
N PHE A 12 -1.83 7.84 5.37
CA PHE A 12 -3.28 7.84 5.14
C PHE A 12 -4.00 8.32 6.39
N PHE A 13 -5.04 9.14 6.23
CA PHE A 13 -5.92 9.49 7.34
C PHE A 13 -7.07 8.49 7.40
N ALA A 14 -7.24 7.83 8.55
CA ALA A 14 -8.28 6.83 8.72
C ALA A 14 -8.82 6.80 10.15
N HIS A 15 -9.99 6.18 10.29
CA HIS A 15 -10.75 6.08 11.53
C HIS A 15 -10.68 4.67 12.10
N HIS A 16 -9.45 4.19 12.32
CA HIS A 16 -9.22 2.93 13.01
C HIS A 16 -8.90 3.19 14.48
N GLY A 17 -9.32 2.26 15.32
CA GLY A 17 -9.02 2.27 16.74
C GLY A 17 -10.08 1.53 17.54
N LEU A 18 -9.70 1.14 18.75
CA LEU A 18 -10.61 0.46 19.68
C LEU A 18 -11.45 1.48 20.45
N LEU A 19 -10.89 2.66 20.72
CA LEU A 19 -11.54 3.68 21.52
C LEU A 19 -12.54 4.47 20.67
N PRO A 20 -13.71 4.85 21.22
CA PRO A 20 -14.68 5.70 20.52
C PRO A 20 -14.07 7.00 19.98
N GLU A 21 -13.09 7.56 20.71
CA GLU A 21 -12.36 8.76 20.31
C GLU A 21 -11.51 8.54 19.06
N GLU A 22 -10.89 7.37 18.90
CA GLU A 22 -10.07 7.04 17.72
C GLU A 22 -10.95 6.89 16.48
N ALA A 23 -12.08 6.19 16.61
CA ALA A 23 -13.07 6.08 15.54
C ALA A 23 -13.68 7.44 15.19
N ARG A 24 -13.90 8.33 16.18
CA ARG A 24 -14.50 9.65 15.95
C ARG A 24 -13.53 10.68 15.38
N LEU A 25 -12.33 10.77 15.94
CA LEU A 25 -11.35 11.80 15.57
C LEU A 25 -10.51 11.38 14.36
N GLY A 26 -10.21 10.09 14.22
CA GLY A 26 -9.28 9.57 13.23
C GLY A 26 -7.83 10.01 13.50
N GLN A 27 -6.90 9.39 12.77
CA GLN A 27 -5.48 9.68 12.86
C GLN A 27 -4.76 9.32 11.56
N ARG A 28 -3.49 9.76 11.45
CA ARG A 28 -2.63 9.35 10.33
C ARG A 28 -2.01 7.98 10.61
N PHE A 29 -2.09 7.11 9.64
CA PHE A 29 -1.43 5.80 9.61
C PHE A 29 -0.30 5.85 8.60
N GLU A 30 0.90 5.48 9.05
CA GLU A 30 2.06 5.28 8.20
C GLU A 30 2.15 3.81 7.81
N VAL A 31 2.23 3.54 6.52
CA VAL A 31 2.19 2.19 5.96
C VAL A 31 3.37 1.97 5.03
N ASP A 32 4.09 0.88 5.29
CA ASP A 32 5.12 0.34 4.43
C ASP A 32 4.62 -0.96 3.79
N VAL A 33 4.87 -1.11 2.48
CA VAL A 33 4.56 -2.33 1.73
C VAL A 33 5.79 -2.81 0.99
N GLU A 34 6.06 -4.11 1.11
CA GLU A 34 7.09 -4.84 0.37
C GLU A 34 6.44 -5.98 -0.42
N LEU A 35 6.66 -5.99 -1.72
CA LEU A 35 6.31 -7.11 -2.59
C LEU A 35 7.60 -7.84 -2.98
N ARG A 36 7.63 -9.16 -2.79
CA ARG A 36 8.71 -10.03 -3.27
C ARG A 36 8.25 -10.77 -4.52
N LEU A 37 8.79 -10.39 -5.66
CA LEU A 37 8.47 -10.95 -6.98
C LEU A 37 9.69 -10.82 -7.89
N SER A 38 9.78 -11.66 -8.93
CA SER A 38 10.84 -11.52 -9.94
C SER A 38 10.58 -10.26 -10.79
N LEU A 39 11.54 -9.33 -10.84
CA LEU A 39 11.45 -8.13 -11.70
C LEU A 39 12.22 -8.31 -13.01
N SER A 40 12.79 -9.49 -13.22
CA SER A 40 13.58 -9.84 -14.41
C SER A 40 12.87 -9.59 -15.74
N ALA A 41 11.56 -9.87 -15.83
CA ALA A 41 10.79 -9.67 -17.07
C ALA A 41 10.69 -8.18 -17.45
N ALA A 42 10.45 -7.31 -16.46
CA ALA A 42 10.38 -5.88 -16.65
C ALA A 42 11.75 -5.28 -17.03
N GLY A 43 12.82 -5.74 -16.37
CA GLY A 43 14.17 -5.23 -16.63
C GLY A 43 14.76 -5.62 -17.99
N LEU A 44 14.27 -6.71 -18.61
CA LEU A 44 14.73 -7.16 -19.93
C LEU A 44 13.92 -6.55 -21.08
N GLY A 45 12.64 -6.24 -20.86
CA GLY A 45 11.73 -5.77 -21.90
C GLY A 45 11.52 -4.26 -21.97
N ASP A 46 11.96 -3.51 -20.94
CA ASP A 46 11.64 -2.08 -20.75
C ASP A 46 10.14 -1.77 -20.93
N ASP A 47 9.30 -2.74 -20.52
CA ASP A 47 7.85 -2.68 -20.65
C ASP A 47 7.22 -2.51 -19.25
N PRO A 48 6.67 -1.33 -18.93
CA PRO A 48 5.97 -1.09 -17.67
C PRO A 48 4.75 -1.99 -17.44
N ALA A 49 4.15 -2.57 -18.50
CA ALA A 49 3.06 -3.54 -18.36
C ALA A 49 3.54 -4.91 -17.85
N SER A 50 4.84 -5.18 -17.97
CA SER A 50 5.49 -6.41 -17.50
C SER A 50 5.98 -6.31 -16.04
N THR A 51 5.62 -5.25 -15.31
CA THR A 51 5.93 -5.05 -13.88
C THR A 51 4.66 -4.76 -13.05
N VAL A 52 4.83 -4.66 -11.74
CA VAL A 52 3.78 -4.17 -10.84
C VAL A 52 3.63 -2.66 -11.00
N ASP A 53 2.42 -2.23 -11.35
CA ASP A 53 2.03 -0.83 -11.29
C ASP A 53 1.97 -0.36 -9.83
N TYR A 54 2.97 0.42 -9.44
CA TYR A 54 3.08 0.98 -8.09
C TYR A 54 2.02 2.04 -7.81
N ALA A 55 1.49 2.73 -8.82
CA ALA A 55 0.40 3.71 -8.64
C ALA A 55 -0.90 2.97 -8.30
N ARG A 56 -1.16 1.85 -8.98
CA ARG A 56 -2.27 0.96 -8.63
C ARG A 56 -2.07 0.33 -7.26
N LEU A 57 -0.85 -0.09 -6.92
CA LEU A 57 -0.53 -0.61 -5.58
C LEU A 57 -0.83 0.43 -4.49
N TYR A 58 -0.39 1.68 -4.68
CA TYR A 58 -0.69 2.77 -3.75
C TYR A 58 -2.19 2.93 -3.54
N LYS A 59 -2.98 2.90 -4.62
CA LYS A 59 -4.44 2.99 -4.54
C LYS A 59 -5.09 1.82 -3.81
N ILE A 60 -4.63 0.60 -4.04
CA ILE A 60 -5.10 -0.57 -3.29
C ILE A 60 -4.83 -0.40 -1.78
N VAL A 61 -3.65 0.12 -1.41
CA VAL A 61 -3.32 0.36 0.00
C VAL A 61 -4.17 1.49 0.58
N GLU A 62 -4.33 2.59 -0.14
CA GLU A 62 -5.20 3.72 0.25
C GLU A 62 -6.63 3.24 0.52
N ASP A 63 -7.21 2.49 -0.40
CA ASP A 63 -8.57 1.95 -0.27
C ASP A 63 -8.67 0.99 0.93
N ALA A 64 -7.69 0.11 1.10
CA ALA A 64 -7.67 -0.83 2.22
C ALA A 64 -7.58 -0.13 3.58
N VAL A 65 -6.78 0.94 3.67
CA VAL A 65 -6.60 1.72 4.90
C VAL A 65 -7.78 2.66 5.15
N THR A 66 -8.45 3.18 4.12
CA THR A 66 -9.52 4.18 4.31
C THR A 66 -10.94 3.61 4.33
N ALA A 67 -11.14 2.36 3.92
CA ALA A 67 -12.46 1.70 3.87
C ALA A 67 -13.17 1.52 5.23
N GLY A 68 -12.55 1.93 6.34
CA GLY A 68 -13.09 1.81 7.69
C GLY A 68 -13.12 0.36 8.20
N PRO A 69 -13.56 0.13 9.45
CA PRO A 69 -13.67 -1.21 10.00
C PRO A 69 -14.74 -2.01 9.23
N ARG A 70 -14.31 -3.08 8.55
CA ARG A 70 -15.23 -4.12 8.08
C ARG A 70 -15.55 -5.00 9.28
N LEU A 71 -16.60 -4.63 10.03
CA LEU A 71 -17.21 -5.48 11.05
C LEU A 71 -17.85 -6.72 10.40
#